data_AF-A0A7Z8JY70-F1
#
_entry.id   AF-A0A7Z8JY70-F1
#
_cell.length_a   1.000
_cell.length_b   1.000
_cell.length_c   1.000
_cell.angle_alpha   90.00
_cell.angle_beta   90.00
_cell.angle_gamma   90.00
#
_symmetry.space_group_name_H-M   'P 1'
#
loop_
_entity.id
_entity.type
_entity.pdbx_description
1 polymer ?
#
loop_
_entity_poly.entity_id
_entity_poly.type
_entity_poly.pdbx_seq_one_letter_code
_entity_poly.pdbx_strand_id
1 'polypeptide(L)'
;MEKSAGDEPGALDEETTVTDVGAGVGVNPIVLQRADPCVLRHGGQYYFTGSHPLYDRIVLRRAERLEDLQAAQEVTIWTRHASGPQSHLIWAPEIHRIAG
;
A
#
# COMPACT_ATOMS: atom_id res chain seq x y z
N MET A 1 -62.08 -0.75 -22.50
CA MET A 1 -60.99 -0.99 -23.43
C MET A 1 -59.89 0.00 -23.05
N GLU A 2 -58.82 -0.50 -22.41
CA GLU A 2 -57.43 0.02 -22.33
C GLU A 2 -57.18 1.53 -22.07
N LYS A 3 -56.26 2.05 -21.25
CA LYS A 3 -55.18 1.65 -20.31
C LYS A 3 -54.93 2.95 -19.49
N SER A 4 -54.44 2.95 -18.25
CA SER A 4 -53.00 3.14 -17.94
C SER A 4 -52.92 3.22 -16.40
N ALA A 5 -52.43 2.18 -15.73
CA ALA A 5 -51.06 2.06 -15.22
C ALA A 5 -50.77 3.07 -14.09
N GLY A 6 -50.79 2.55 -12.86
CA GLY A 6 -50.29 3.23 -11.68
C GLY A 6 -48.79 3.44 -11.76
N ASP A 7 -48.34 4.55 -11.19
CA ASP A 7 -46.95 4.90 -11.00
C ASP A 7 -46.41 4.07 -9.83
N GLU A 8 -45.90 2.88 -10.13
CA GLU A 8 -45.09 2.10 -9.18
C GLU A 8 -43.71 2.74 -9.11
N PRO A 9 -43.19 3.13 -7.93
CA PRO A 9 -41.84 3.64 -7.84
C PRO A 9 -40.86 2.54 -8.26
N GLY A 10 -40.13 2.83 -9.34
CA GLY A 10 -39.15 1.93 -9.92
C GLY A 10 -38.16 1.45 -8.87
N ALA A 11 -38.15 0.14 -8.63
CA ALA A 11 -37.03 -0.54 -8.01
C ALA A 11 -35.89 -0.56 -9.04
N LEU A 12 -34.92 0.32 -8.85
CA LEU A 12 -33.56 0.21 -9.37
C LEU A 12 -32.70 0.67 -8.19
N ASP A 13 -31.90 -0.18 -7.59
CA ASP A 13 -30.73 -0.77 -8.21
C ASP A 13 -30.40 -2.16 -7.63
N GLU A 14 -30.23 -3.13 -8.54
CA GLU A 14 -29.71 -4.45 -8.21
C GLU A 14 -28.35 -4.29 -7.50
N GLU A 15 -28.27 -4.81 -6.29
CA GLU A 15 -27.05 -4.98 -5.53
C GLU A 15 -25.98 -5.56 -6.45
N THR A 16 -24.99 -4.74 -6.80
CA THR A 16 -23.84 -5.18 -7.60
C THR A 16 -23.14 -6.24 -6.79
N THR A 17 -23.48 -7.50 -7.07
CA THR A 17 -22.76 -8.65 -6.52
C THR A 17 -21.34 -8.53 -7.03
N VAL A 18 -20.44 -8.15 -6.13
CA VAL A 18 -18.99 -8.24 -6.37
C VAL A 18 -18.74 -9.73 -6.60
N THR A 19 -18.52 -10.10 -7.85
CA THR A 19 -18.07 -11.44 -8.18
C THR A 19 -16.71 -11.61 -7.52
N ASP A 20 -16.69 -12.42 -6.46
CA ASP A 20 -15.47 -12.92 -5.83
C ASP A 20 -14.62 -13.56 -6.92
N VAL A 21 -13.56 -12.85 -7.32
CA VAL A 21 -12.54 -13.38 -8.21
C VAL A 21 -11.73 -14.38 -7.37
N GLY A 22 -12.27 -15.59 -7.28
CA GLY A 22 -11.55 -16.75 -6.79
C GLY A 22 -10.23 -16.87 -7.54
N ALA A 23 -9.15 -16.91 -6.76
CA ALA A 23 -7.73 -16.93 -7.14
C ALA A 23 -7.10 -15.56 -7.49
N GLY A 24 -6.52 -14.90 -6.47
CA GLY A 24 -5.33 -14.05 -6.68
C GLY A 24 -5.37 -12.62 -6.16
N VAL A 25 -6.32 -12.23 -5.29
CA VAL A 25 -6.16 -10.96 -4.56
C VAL A 25 -5.08 -11.16 -3.49
N GLY A 26 -3.85 -10.74 -3.81
CA GLY A 26 -2.74 -10.71 -2.86
C GLY A 26 -3.15 -10.02 -1.56
N VAL A 27 -2.58 -10.50 -0.45
CA VAL A 27 -2.97 -10.12 0.91
C VAL A 27 -2.94 -8.59 1.06
N ASN A 28 -4.12 -7.97 1.14
CA ASN A 28 -4.24 -6.55 1.47
C ASN A 28 -4.73 -6.40 2.91
N PRO A 29 -4.14 -5.49 3.70
CA PRO A 29 -3.00 -4.63 3.37
C PRO A 29 -1.65 -5.39 3.33
N ILE A 30 -0.74 -4.99 2.43
CA ILE A 30 0.59 -5.62 2.26
C ILE A 30 1.53 -5.30 3.42
N VAL A 31 1.61 -4.03 3.85
CA VAL A 31 2.31 -3.64 5.08
C VAL A 31 1.45 -2.66 5.87
N LEU A 32 1.02 -3.06 7.07
CA LEU A 32 0.23 -2.23 7.96
C LEU A 32 1.04 -1.04 8.49
N GLN A 33 0.34 0.07 8.74
CA GLN A 33 0.90 1.29 9.32
C GLN A 33 2.09 1.85 8.53
N ARG A 34 2.02 1.81 7.20
CA ARG A 34 3.01 2.47 6.34
C ARG A 34 2.24 3.34 5.34
N ALA A 35 2.60 4.62 5.29
CA ALA A 35 2.12 5.54 4.27
C ALA A 35 3.17 5.69 3.17
N ASP A 36 2.77 6.25 2.02
CA ASP A 36 3.65 6.55 0.88
C ASP A 36 4.54 5.35 0.47
N PRO A 37 3.95 4.16 0.21
CA PRO A 37 4.73 2.96 -0.04
C PRO A 37 5.52 3.08 -1.35
N CYS A 38 6.82 2.77 -1.29
CA CYS A 38 7.68 2.61 -2.45
C CYS A 38 8.24 1.17 -2.46
N VAL A 39 8.10 0.50 -3.62
CA VAL A 39 8.59 -0.87 -3.80
C VAL A 39 9.51 -0.93 -5.03
N LEU A 40 10.72 -1.47 -4.84
CA LEU A 40 11.66 -1.79 -5.90
C LEU A 40 11.82 -3.31 -6.01
N ARG A 41 11.61 -3.88 -7.20
CA ARG A 41 11.96 -5.28 -7.47
C ARG A 41 13.36 -5.34 -8.08
N HIS A 42 14.28 -6.04 -7.41
CA HIS A 42 15.65 -6.17 -7.88
C HIS A 42 16.31 -7.47 -7.38
N GLY A 43 17.04 -8.17 -8.25
CA GLY A 43 17.80 -9.37 -7.86
C GLY A 43 16.94 -10.50 -7.27
N GLY A 44 15.70 -10.66 -7.74
CA GLY A 44 14.77 -11.67 -7.22
C GLY A 44 14.09 -11.29 -5.90
N GLN A 45 14.33 -10.10 -5.37
CA GLN A 45 13.75 -9.61 -4.11
C GLN A 45 12.90 -8.37 -4.36
N TYR A 46 11.90 -8.16 -3.51
CA TYR A 46 11.20 -6.89 -3.33
C TYR A 46 11.86 -6.14 -2.18
N TYR A 47 12.17 -4.86 -2.41
CA TYR A 47 12.63 -3.91 -1.40
C TYR A 47 11.52 -2.91 -1.15
N PHE A 48 11.12 -2.77 0.11
CA PHE A 48 10.01 -1.91 0.52
C PHE A 48 10.48 -0.84 1.49
N THR A 49 10.07 0.39 1.22
CA THR A 49 10.14 1.50 2.16
C THR A 49 8.82 2.29 2.12
N GLY A 50 8.67 3.20 3.07
CA GLY A 50 7.52 4.10 3.18
C GLY A 50 7.67 4.98 4.40
N SER A 51 6.79 5.97 4.52
CA SER A 51 6.71 6.84 5.69
C SER A 51 6.44 6.01 6.95
N HIS A 52 7.39 6.04 7.88
CA HIS A 52 7.24 5.42 9.19
C HIS A 52 6.24 6.22 10.03
N PRO A 53 5.35 5.62 10.84
CA PRO A 53 4.31 6.35 11.60
C PRO A 53 4.81 7.49 12.50
N LEU A 54 6.06 7.41 12.96
CA LEU A 54 6.69 8.44 13.79
C LEU A 54 7.42 9.52 12.99
N TYR A 55 7.48 9.40 11.66
CA TYR A 55 8.16 10.32 10.75
C TYR A 55 9.59 10.70 11.18
N ASP A 56 10.34 9.71 11.68
CA ASP A 56 11.62 9.92 12.35
C ASP A 56 12.82 9.20 11.72
N ARG A 57 12.57 8.34 10.72
CA ARG A 57 13.60 7.49 10.13
C ARG A 57 13.17 6.93 8.77
N ILE A 58 14.14 6.41 8.03
CA ILE A 58 13.92 5.63 6.81
C ILE A 58 14.17 4.16 7.15
N VAL A 59 13.19 3.32 6.85
CA VAL A 59 13.26 1.87 7.07
C VAL A 59 13.26 1.12 5.75
N LEU A 60 13.83 -0.08 5.75
CA LEU A 60 13.84 -0.98 4.61
C LEU A 60 13.39 -2.37 5.06
N ARG A 61 12.55 -3.01 4.26
CA ARG A 61 12.23 -4.44 4.34
C ARG A 61 12.58 -5.10 3.02
N ARG A 62 12.88 -6.40 3.04
CA ARG A 62 13.01 -7.18 1.81
C ARG A 62 12.43 -8.58 1.94
N ALA A 63 11.87 -9.09 0.85
CA ALA A 63 11.38 -10.46 0.74
C ALA A 63 11.36 -10.94 -0.71
N GLU A 64 11.32 -12.25 -0.94
CA GLU A 64 11.22 -12.85 -2.28
C GLU A 64 9.85 -12.62 -2.93
N ARG A 65 8.79 -12.55 -2.11
CA ARG A 65 7.40 -12.32 -2.53
C ARG A 65 6.89 -11.01 -1.92
N LEU A 66 5.93 -10.38 -2.60
CA LEU A 66 5.41 -9.08 -2.18
C LEU A 66 4.59 -9.19 -0.88
N GLU A 67 3.81 -10.25 -0.75
CA GLU A 67 2.95 -10.57 0.39
C GLU A 67 3.72 -10.90 1.67
N ASP A 68 5.01 -11.25 1.57
CA ASP A 68 5.85 -11.58 2.73
C ASP A 68 6.43 -10.32 3.41
N LEU A 69 6.26 -9.14 2.81
CA LEU A 69 6.82 -7.87 3.31
C LEU A 69 6.31 -7.45 4.69
N GLN A 70 5.09 -7.84 5.08
CA GLN A 70 4.58 -7.59 6.44
C GLN A 70 5.42 -8.31 7.51
N ALA A 71 5.82 -9.55 7.22
CA ALA A 71 6.57 -10.41 8.15
C ALA A 71 8.08 -10.23 8.04
N ALA A 72 8.58 -9.70 6.92
CA ALA A 72 9.98 -9.41 6.71
C ALA A 72 10.55 -8.48 7.80
N GLN A 73 11.81 -8.74 8.19
CA GLN A 73 12.52 -7.89 9.14
C GLN A 73 12.59 -6.44 8.64
N GLU A 74 12.22 -5.52 9.52
CA GLU A 74 12.40 -4.09 9.28
C GLU A 74 13.75 -3.63 9.82
N VAL A 75 14.52 -2.97 8.95
CA VAL A 75 15.83 -2.41 9.29
C VAL A 75 15.79 -0.91 9.12
N THR A 76 16.26 -0.17 10.12
CA THR A 76 16.46 1.28 9.99
C THR A 76 17.78 1.54 9.27
N ILE A 77 17.74 2.28 8.16
CA ILE A 77 18.93 2.58 7.36
C ILE A 77 19.40 4.04 7.50
N TRP A 78 18.53 4.91 8.00
CA TRP A 78 18.85 6.31 8.29
C TRP A 78 17.87 6.84 9.34
N THR A 79 18.35 7.68 10.27
CA THR A 79 17.55 8.28 11.34
C THR A 79 17.65 9.80 11.24
N ARG A 80 16.57 10.51 11.55
CA ARG A 80 16.52 11.97 11.60
C ARG A 80 17.69 12.55 12.41
N HIS A 81 18.14 13.73 12.01
CA HIS A 81 19.12 14.48 12.77
C HIS A 81 18.54 14.97 14.11
N ALA A 82 19.42 15.25 15.07
CA ALA A 82 19.01 15.80 16.35
C ALA A 82 18.45 17.23 16.22
N SER A 83 19.01 18.02 15.30
CA SER A 83 18.63 19.42 15.04
C SER A 83 18.98 19.85 13.61
N GLY A 84 18.40 20.96 13.14
CA GLY A 84 18.70 21.53 11.83
C GLY A 84 17.94 20.84 10.69
N PRO A 85 18.41 20.95 9.43
CA PRO A 85 17.80 20.25 8.31
C PRO A 85 17.70 18.74 8.55
N GLN A 86 16.61 18.12 8.06
CA GLN A 86 16.36 16.67 8.18
C GLN A 86 16.19 16.17 9.64
N SER A 87 15.79 17.04 10.57
CA SER A 87 15.55 16.67 11.97
C SER A 87 14.09 16.38 12.32
N HIS A 88 13.15 16.63 11.41
CA HIS A 88 11.71 16.44 11.60
C HIS A 88 11.03 16.01 10.30
N LEU A 89 9.87 15.36 10.42
CA LEU A 89 8.96 15.05 9.32
C LEU A 89 9.63 14.32 8.16
N ILE A 90 10.27 13.19 8.48
CA ILE A 90 10.90 12.32 7.48
C ILE A 90 9.81 11.58 6.72
N TRP A 91 9.63 11.93 5.45
CA TRP A 91 8.48 11.54 4.64
C TRP A 91 8.87 10.87 3.32
N ALA A 92 7.95 10.04 2.81
CA ALA A 92 7.91 9.49 1.45
C ALA A 92 9.28 9.10 0.86
N PRO A 93 10.07 8.24 1.55
CA PRO A 93 11.32 7.77 0.98
C PRO A 93 11.05 6.94 -0.28
N GLU A 94 11.93 7.08 -1.27
CA GLU A 94 11.98 6.19 -2.43
C GLU A 94 13.33 5.51 -2.50
N ILE A 95 13.35 4.29 -3.02
CA ILE A 95 14.57 3.53 -3.25
C ILE A 95 14.76 3.24 -4.74
N HIS A 96 15.93 3.59 -5.24
CA HIS A 96 16.31 3.41 -6.65
C HIS A 96 17.68 2.75 -6.72
N ARG A 97 17.89 1.88 -7.71
CA ARG A 97 19.21 1.37 -8.09
C ARG A 97 19.68 2.14 -9.31
N ILE A 98 20.84 2.80 -9.22
CA ILE A 98 21.36 3.66 -10.29
C ILE A 98 22.81 3.25 -10.55
N ALA A 99 23.10 2.89 -11.81
CA ALA A 99 24.46 2.61 -12.30
C ALA A 99 25.28 1.50 -11.59
N GLY A 100 24.70 0.68 -10.72
CA GLY A 100 25.38 -0.48 -10.13
C GLY A 100 24.97 -0.76 -8.70
#